data_AF-A0A923XXW9-F1
#
_entry.id   AF-A0A923XXW9-F1
#
_cell.length_a   1.000
_cell.length_b   1.000
_cell.length_c   1.000
_cell.angle_alpha   90.00
_cell.angle_beta   90.00
_cell.angle_gamma   90.00
#
_symmetry.space_group_name_H-M   'P 1'
#
loop_
_entity.id
_entity.type
_entity.pdbx_description
1 polymer ?
#
loop_
_entity_poly.entity_id
_entity_poly.type
_entity_poly.pdbx_seq_one_letter_code
_entity_poly.pdbx_strand_id
1 'polypeptide(L)'
;MNVVLNKIFNESISEYPTEQDQKELIKYCKTVDFRFKVLREIEAKEEEIIKKCVDNMLINYPSMNQYTHVKEKTFRDMSIVLRYCCQSMIQDDPDFLKDQLLFWFRTIIQSFGFERGVIRDTYKYMDEC
;
A
#
# COMPACT_ATOMS: atom_id res chain seq x y z
N MET A 1 -1.25 12.47 -0.71
CA MET A 1 -0.33 13.18 -1.63
C MET A 1 0.64 13.94 -0.76
N ASN A 2 1.94 13.88 -1.08
CA ASN A 2 3.03 14.43 -0.26
C ASN A 2 2.59 15.71 0.45
N VAL A 3 2.66 15.71 1.78
CA VAL A 3 2.10 16.78 2.62
C VAL A 3 2.64 18.16 2.21
N VAL A 4 3.92 18.23 1.82
CA VAL A 4 4.55 19.47 1.36
C VAL A 4 3.98 19.92 0.02
N LEU A 5 3.79 19.00 -0.94
CA LEU A 5 3.19 19.34 -2.23
C LEU A 5 1.73 19.75 -2.10
N ASN A 6 0.95 19.00 -1.31
CA ASN A 6 -0.43 19.35 -1.01
C ASN A 6 -0.52 20.74 -0.37
N LYS A 7 0.41 21.06 0.54
CA LYS A 7 0.51 22.38 1.14
C LYS A 7 0.80 23.45 0.09
N ILE A 8 1.81 23.26 -0.75
CA ILE A 8 2.15 24.21 -1.83
C ILE A 8 0.96 24.41 -2.77
N PHE A 9 0.28 23.35 -3.20
CA PHE A 9 -0.85 23.49 -4.12
C PHE A 9 -2.10 24.11 -3.49
N ASN A 10 -2.36 23.86 -2.20
CA ASN A 10 -3.59 24.33 -1.53
C ASN A 10 -3.43 25.68 -0.83
N GLU A 11 -2.22 26.04 -0.38
CA GLU A 11 -1.97 27.27 0.38
C GLU A 11 -1.43 28.43 -0.50
N SER A 12 -0.85 28.15 -1.67
CA SER A 12 -0.38 29.18 -2.62
C SER A 12 -1.50 29.82 -3.47
N ILE A 13 -2.74 29.82 -2.98
CA ILE A 13 -3.87 30.41 -3.72
C ILE A 13 -3.85 31.94 -3.65
N SER A 14 -3.37 32.52 -2.54
CA SER A 14 -3.26 33.98 -2.37
C SER A 14 -1.89 34.55 -2.71
N GLU A 15 -0.84 33.71 -2.73
CA GLU A 15 0.56 34.12 -2.95
C GLU A 15 1.30 33.11 -3.82
N TYR A 16 2.24 33.57 -4.65
CA TYR A 16 3.05 32.69 -5.50
C TYR A 16 3.98 31.79 -4.66
N PRO A 17 4.27 30.54 -5.10
CA PRO A 17 5.21 29.66 -4.42
C PRO A 17 6.60 30.29 -4.28
N THR A 18 7.19 30.17 -3.08
CA THR A 18 8.52 30.67 -2.78
C THR A 18 9.61 29.88 -3.53
N GLU A 19 10.85 30.39 -3.57
CA GLU A 19 11.98 29.64 -4.14
C GLU A 19 12.18 28.28 -3.45
N GLN A 20 11.89 28.19 -2.15
CA GLN A 20 11.98 26.95 -1.39
C GLN A 20 10.89 25.95 -1.83
N ASP A 21 9.65 26.42 -2.01
CA ASP A 21 8.55 25.59 -2.49
C ASP A 21 8.83 25.02 -3.88
N GLN A 22 9.40 25.86 -4.77
CA GLN A 22 9.83 25.45 -6.10
C GLN A 22 10.93 24.37 -6.05
N LYS A 23 11.90 24.50 -5.13
CA LYS A 23 12.95 23.48 -4.93
C LYS A 23 12.38 22.13 -4.47
N GLU A 24 11.42 22.13 -3.55
CA GLU A 24 10.77 20.89 -3.10
C GLU A 24 9.93 20.24 -4.21
N LEU A 25 9.20 21.03 -5.01
CA LEU A 25 8.50 20.55 -6.19
C LEU A 25 9.44 19.87 -7.19
N ILE A 26 10.55 20.53 -7.54
CA ILE A 26 11.55 19.98 -8.47
C ILE A 26 12.17 18.71 -7.90
N LYS A 27 12.48 18.67 -6.61
CA LYS A 27 13.04 17.49 -5.93
C LYS A 27 12.07 16.32 -6.01
N TYR A 28 10.79 16.52 -5.73
CA TYR A 28 9.78 15.50 -5.90
C TYR A 28 9.72 15.00 -7.35
N CYS A 29 9.60 15.90 -8.33
CA CYS A 29 9.52 15.53 -9.75
C CYS A 29 10.70 14.68 -10.21
N LYS A 30 11.91 14.94 -9.72
CA LYS A 30 13.12 14.14 -10.03
C LYS A 30 13.01 12.68 -9.56
N THR A 31 12.15 12.37 -8.58
CA THR A 31 11.96 11.00 -8.06
C THR A 31 10.80 10.27 -8.72
N VAL A 32 9.89 10.97 -9.39
CA VAL A 32 8.66 10.40 -9.98
C VAL A 32 8.99 9.33 -11.02
N ASP A 33 9.95 9.59 -11.91
CA ASP A 33 10.35 8.62 -12.95
C ASP A 33 10.84 7.30 -12.34
N PHE A 34 11.60 7.37 -11.26
CA PHE A 34 12.08 6.18 -10.55
C PHE A 34 10.91 5.43 -9.91
N ARG A 35 10.01 6.12 -9.21
CA ARG A 35 8.82 5.50 -8.59
C ARG A 35 7.90 4.85 -9.63
N PHE A 36 7.74 5.45 -10.81
CA PHE A 36 6.97 4.84 -11.90
C PHE A 36 7.66 3.63 -12.53
N LYS A 37 9.00 3.57 -12.57
CA LYS A 37 9.71 2.35 -12.95
C LYS A 37 9.42 1.23 -11.95
N VAL A 38 9.58 1.51 -10.66
CA VAL A 38 9.27 0.55 -9.58
C VAL A 38 7.81 0.10 -9.64
N LEU A 39 6.87 1.02 -9.83
CA LEU A 39 5.45 0.70 -9.97
C LEU A 39 5.19 -0.32 -11.08
N ARG A 40 5.77 -0.11 -12.26
CA ARG A 40 5.60 -1.03 -13.40
C ARG A 40 6.19 -2.40 -13.13
N GLU A 41 7.32 -2.46 -12.43
CA GLU A 41 7.92 -3.73 -12.02
C GLU A 41 7.03 -4.49 -11.02
N ILE A 42 6.43 -3.78 -10.06
CA ILE A 42 5.48 -4.36 -9.11
C ILE A 42 4.20 -4.80 -9.83
N GLU A 43 3.64 -3.97 -10.70
CA GLU A 43 2.43 -4.28 -11.48
C GLU A 43 2.62 -5.55 -12.33
N ALA A 44 3.77 -5.67 -13.01
CA ALA A 44 4.09 -6.84 -13.81
C ALA A 44 4.21 -8.14 -13.00
N LYS A 45 4.47 -8.05 -11.69
CA LYS A 45 4.66 -9.18 -10.78
C LYS A 45 3.54 -9.34 -9.75
N GLU A 46 2.50 -8.49 -9.79
CA GLU A 46 1.47 -8.43 -8.75
C GLU A 46 0.84 -9.80 -8.52
N GLU A 47 0.42 -10.48 -9.60
CA GLU A 47 -0.23 -11.78 -9.48
C GLU A 47 0.68 -12.83 -8.83
N GLU A 48 1.96 -12.87 -9.20
CA GLU A 48 2.95 -13.80 -8.65
C GLU A 48 3.19 -13.56 -7.16
N ILE A 49 3.44 -12.30 -6.79
CA ILE A 49 3.69 -11.86 -5.41
C ILE A 49 2.50 -12.25 -4.51
N ILE A 50 1.29 -11.87 -4.93
CA ILE A 50 0.10 -12.09 -4.11
C ILE A 50 -0.26 -13.57 -4.04
N LYS A 51 -0.12 -14.32 -5.13
CA LYS A 51 -0.37 -15.77 -5.12
C LYS A 51 0.58 -16.49 -4.15
N LYS A 52 1.88 -16.19 -4.22
CA LYS A 52 2.89 -16.76 -3.33
C LYS A 52 2.65 -16.38 -1.87
N CYS A 53 2.25 -15.13 -1.61
CA CYS A 53 1.85 -14.67 -0.28
C CYS A 53 0.65 -15.47 0.28
N VAL A 54 -0.42 -15.61 -0.51
CA VAL A 54 -1.63 -16.33 -0.10
C VAL A 54 -1.34 -17.82 0.12
N ASP A 55 -0.58 -18.44 -0.78
CA ASP A 55 -0.19 -19.85 -0.65
C ASP A 55 0.65 -20.06 0.62
N ASN A 56 1.62 -19.18 0.90
CA ASN A 56 2.41 -19.22 2.15
C ASN A 56 1.52 -19.07 3.39
N MET A 57 0.54 -18.17 3.37
CA MET A 57 -0.38 -17.99 4.49
C MET A 57 -1.22 -19.24 4.75
N LEU A 58 -1.77 -19.87 3.71
CA LEU A 58 -2.60 -21.08 3.84
C LEU A 58 -1.81 -22.32 4.26
N ILE A 59 -0.52 -22.40 3.87
CA ILE A 59 0.39 -23.46 4.32
C ILE A 59 0.69 -23.32 5.83
N ASN A 60 1.01 -22.11 6.29
CA ASN A 60 1.41 -21.87 7.68
C ASN A 60 0.20 -21.80 8.63
N TYR A 61 -1.00 -21.49 8.11
CA TYR A 61 -2.22 -21.40 8.88
C TYR A 61 -3.35 -22.24 8.27
N PRO A 62 -3.29 -23.59 8.38
CA PRO A 62 -4.30 -24.47 7.79
C PRO A 62 -5.72 -24.25 8.32
N SER A 63 -5.85 -23.69 9.53
CA SER A 63 -7.14 -23.30 10.14
C SER A 63 -7.90 -22.28 9.29
N MET A 64 -7.22 -21.52 8.43
CA MET A 64 -7.84 -20.56 7.52
C MET A 64 -8.66 -21.23 6.42
N ASN A 65 -8.39 -22.50 6.09
CA ASN A 65 -9.12 -23.24 5.05
C ASN A 65 -10.59 -23.50 5.40
N GLN A 66 -11.00 -23.31 6.67
CA GLN A 66 -12.40 -23.41 7.07
C GLN A 66 -13.27 -22.25 6.56
N TYR A 67 -12.66 -21.13 6.18
CA TYR A 67 -13.38 -19.94 5.70
C TYR A 67 -13.69 -20.04 4.21
N THR A 68 -14.94 -19.76 3.85
CA THR A 68 -15.42 -19.86 2.46
C THR A 68 -14.74 -18.81 1.56
N HIS A 69 -14.19 -19.29 0.45
CA HIS A 69 -13.44 -18.49 -0.53
C HIS A 69 -12.25 -17.73 0.07
N VAL A 70 -11.57 -18.32 1.06
CA VAL A 70 -10.45 -17.66 1.74
C VAL A 70 -9.33 -17.29 0.77
N LYS A 71 -9.05 -18.15 -0.22
CA LYS A 71 -7.98 -17.92 -1.20
C LYS A 71 -8.29 -16.70 -2.07
N GLU A 72 -9.47 -16.66 -2.66
CA GLU A 72 -9.90 -15.59 -3.57
C GLU A 72 -10.06 -14.26 -2.82
N LYS A 73 -10.63 -14.29 -1.61
CA LYS A 73 -10.78 -13.08 -0.78
C LYS A 73 -9.44 -12.53 -0.33
N THR A 74 -8.55 -13.39 0.18
CA THR A 74 -7.21 -12.94 0.61
C THR A 74 -6.42 -12.42 -0.57
N PHE A 75 -6.47 -13.09 -1.72
CA PHE A 75 -5.82 -12.61 -2.95
C PHE A 75 -6.29 -11.19 -3.29
N ARG A 76 -7.60 -10.98 -3.39
CA ARG A 76 -8.18 -9.65 -3.67
C ARG A 76 -7.74 -8.62 -2.64
N ASP A 77 -7.85 -8.94 -1.35
CA ASP A 77 -7.60 -7.99 -0.28
C ASP A 77 -6.10 -7.60 -0.23
N MET A 78 -5.19 -8.56 -0.43
CA MET A 78 -3.75 -8.30 -0.48
C MET A 78 -3.32 -7.58 -1.76
N SER A 79 -3.97 -7.82 -2.91
CA SER A 79 -3.80 -6.99 -4.12
C SER A 79 -4.19 -5.53 -3.85
N ILE A 80 -5.30 -5.30 -3.14
CA ILE A 80 -5.70 -3.94 -2.76
C ILE A 80 -4.62 -3.31 -1.86
N VAL A 81 -4.15 -4.02 -0.82
CA VAL A 81 -3.05 -3.53 0.04
C VAL A 81 -1.84 -3.13 -0.80
N LEU A 82 -1.34 -4.00 -1.66
CA LEU A 82 -0.15 -3.75 -2.48
C LEU A 82 -0.32 -2.51 -3.36
N ARG A 83 -1.50 -2.34 -3.98
CA ARG A 83 -1.81 -1.16 -4.78
C ARG A 83 -1.83 0.12 -3.95
N TYR A 84 -2.37 0.08 -2.73
CA TYR A 84 -2.32 1.24 -1.82
C TYR A 84 -0.89 1.56 -1.35
N CYS A 85 -0.04 0.55 -1.12
CA CYS A 85 1.38 0.75 -0.86
C CYS A 85 2.07 1.45 -2.04
N CYS A 86 1.80 1.00 -3.27
CA CYS A 86 2.29 1.65 -4.48
C CYS A 86 1.82 3.11 -4.61
N GLN A 87 0.55 3.38 -4.32
CA GLN A 87 0.01 4.75 -4.34
C GLN A 87 0.68 5.65 -3.30
N SER A 88 0.88 5.14 -2.08
CA SER A 88 1.62 5.83 -1.02
C SER A 88 3.06 6.16 -1.43
N MET A 89 3.74 5.21 -2.10
CA MET A 89 5.09 5.42 -2.64
C MET A 89 5.12 6.51 -3.72
N ILE A 90 4.23 6.44 -4.72
CA ILE A 90 4.16 7.44 -5.80
C ILE A 90 3.97 8.84 -5.21
N GLN A 91 3.02 8.94 -4.29
CA GLN A 91 2.63 10.17 -3.62
C GLN A 91 3.67 10.68 -2.61
N ASP A 92 4.70 9.90 -2.28
CA ASP A 92 5.67 10.20 -1.21
C ASP A 92 5.00 10.53 0.12
N ASP A 93 3.99 9.73 0.46
CA ASP A 93 3.09 9.98 1.57
C ASP A 93 2.80 8.64 2.28
N PRO A 94 3.59 8.27 3.29
CA PRO A 94 3.41 7.01 4.02
C PRO A 94 2.11 6.99 4.83
N ASP A 95 1.56 8.15 5.18
CA ASP A 95 0.33 8.24 5.96
C ASP A 95 -0.91 8.04 5.08
N PHE A 96 -0.82 8.29 3.77
CA PHE A 96 -1.86 7.92 2.80
C PHE A 96 -2.37 6.49 2.97
N LEU A 97 -1.45 5.51 3.12
CA LEU A 97 -1.83 4.10 3.29
C LEU A 97 -2.63 3.87 4.58
N LYS A 98 -2.21 4.53 5.67
CA LYS A 98 -2.88 4.41 6.98
C LYS A 98 -4.28 4.99 6.92
N ASP A 99 -4.38 6.21 6.41
CA ASP A 99 -5.60 7.01 6.41
C ASP A 99 -6.64 6.45 5.44
N GLN A 100 -6.20 6.01 4.26
CA GLN A 100 -7.12 5.59 3.20
C GLN A 100 -7.48 4.10 3.25
N LEU A 101 -6.65 3.26 3.88
CA LEU A 101 -6.89 1.81 3.92
C LEU A 101 -6.77 1.22 5.32
N LEU A 102 -5.61 1.34 5.99
CA LEU A 102 -5.33 0.47 7.14
C LEU A 102 -6.27 0.69 8.34
N PHE A 103 -6.72 1.91 8.61
CA PHE A 103 -7.67 2.14 9.72
C PHE A 103 -9.01 1.46 9.48
N TRP A 104 -9.56 1.60 8.27
CA TRP A 104 -10.82 0.95 7.91
C TRP A 104 -10.64 -0.57 7.82
N PHE A 105 -9.57 -1.02 7.16
CA PHE A 105 -9.31 -2.44 6.93
C PHE A 105 -9.05 -3.20 8.23
N ARG A 106 -8.38 -2.56 9.21
CA ARG A 106 -8.24 -3.10 10.57
C ARG A 106 -9.59 -3.43 11.20
N THR A 107 -10.58 -2.56 11.06
CA THR A 107 -11.91 -2.75 11.64
C THR A 107 -12.59 -3.98 11.05
N ILE A 108 -12.48 -4.15 9.72
CA ILE A 108 -13.02 -5.32 9.02
C ILE A 108 -12.33 -6.60 9.46
N ILE A 109 -11.00 -6.63 9.43
CA ILE A 109 -10.23 -7.83 9.79
C ILE A 109 -10.48 -8.23 11.25
N GLN A 110 -10.61 -7.26 12.16
CA GLN A 110 -10.96 -7.53 13.56
C GLN A 110 -12.35 -8.17 13.71
N SER A 111 -13.32 -7.83 12.84
CA SER A 111 -14.67 -8.41 12.89
C SER A 111 -14.71 -9.91 12.55
N PHE A 112 -13.72 -10.41 11.80
CA PHE A 112 -13.59 -11.83 11.48
C PHE A 112 -12.96 -12.67 12.61
N GLY A 113 -12.38 -12.03 13.63
CA GLY A 113 -11.80 -12.75 14.77
C GLY A 113 -10.56 -13.59 14.43
N PHE A 114 -9.84 -13.25 13.35
CA PHE A 114 -8.59 -13.95 13.00
C PHE A 114 -7.53 -13.79 14.08
N GLU A 115 -6.69 -14.82 14.24
CA GLU A 115 -5.54 -14.75 15.12
C GLU A 115 -4.58 -13.64 14.66
N ARG A 116 -4.04 -12.87 15.62
CA ARG A 116 -3.11 -11.77 15.30
C ARG A 116 -1.87 -12.24 14.54
N GLY A 117 -1.45 -13.49 14.76
CA GLY A 117 -0.33 -14.13 14.05
C GLY A 117 -0.58 -14.22 12.54
N VAL A 118 -1.76 -14.73 12.14
CA VAL A 118 -2.18 -14.85 10.73
C VAL A 118 -2.05 -13.50 10.03
N ILE A 119 -2.60 -12.45 10.64
CA ILE A 119 -2.64 -11.11 10.04
C ILE A 119 -1.22 -10.58 9.85
N ARG A 120 -0.41 -10.57 10.92
CA ARG A 120 0.97 -10.07 10.88
C ARG A 120 1.81 -10.82 9.84
N ASP A 121 1.73 -12.14 9.86
CA ASP A 121 2.59 -12.98 9.03
C ASP A 121 2.19 -12.90 7.55
N THR A 122 0.91 -12.66 7.24
CA THR A 122 0.47 -12.40 5.85
C THR A 122 1.18 -11.19 5.24
N TYR A 123 1.29 -10.07 5.97
CA TYR A 123 2.05 -8.90 5.48
C TYR A 123 3.54 -9.20 5.35
N LYS A 124 4.09 -10.01 6.26
CA LYS A 124 5.49 -10.43 6.19
C LYS A 124 5.75 -11.30 4.96
N TYR A 125 4.87 -12.25 4.65
CA TYR A 125 4.99 -13.07 3.45
C TYR A 125 4.95 -12.24 2.18
N MET A 126 4.13 -11.18 2.13
CA MET A 126 4.09 -10.27 0.99
C MET A 126 5.42 -9.52 0.80
N ASP A 127 6.08 -9.10 1.88
CA ASP A 127 7.38 -8.41 1.85
C ASP A 127 8.53 -9.35 1.41
N GLU A 128 8.42 -10.64 1.68
CA GLU A 128 9.40 -11.67 1.34
C GLU A 128 9.21 -12.29 -0.07
N CYS A 129 8.15 -11.90 -0.79
CA CYS A 129 7.79 -12.50 -2.08
C CYS A 129 8.63 -11.98 -3.24
#